data_AF-A0A960ADN4-F1
#
_entry.id   AF-A0A960ADN4-F1
#
_cell.length_a   1.000
_cell.length_b   1.000
_cell.length_c   1.000
_cell.angle_alpha   90.00
_cell.angle_beta   90.00
_cell.angle_gamma   90.00
#
_symmetry.space_group_name_H-M   'P 1'
#
loop_
_entity.id
_entity.type
_entity.pdbx_description
1 polymer ?
#
loop_
_entity_poly.entity_id
_entity_poly.type
_entity_poly.pdbx_seq_one_letter_code
_entity_poly.pdbx_strand_id
1 'polypeptide(L)' 'MRKIRQSRKLQNVRYDVRGPILVEAQRLEAEGHHILKLNIGNTAPFGFEAPEAIVADMVHHLP' A
#
# COMPACT_ATOMS: atom_id res chain seq x y z
N MET A 1 20.54 18.71 18.48
CA MET A 1 19.63 17.59 18.13
C MET A 1 20.46 16.36 17.76
N ARG A 2 20.10 15.17 18.26
CA ARG A 2 20.83 13.92 17.94
C ARG A 2 20.37 13.38 16.58
N LYS A 3 21.31 13.11 15.66
CA LYS A 3 21.00 12.46 14.38
C LYS A 3 20.44 11.05 14.64
N ILE A 4 19.19 10.80 14.25
CA ILE A 4 18.61 9.46 14.24
C ILE A 4 19.11 8.76 12.97
N ARG A 5 19.72 7.58 13.13
CA ARG A 5 20.20 6.74 12.02
C ARG A 5 19.42 5.42 12.02
N GLN A 6 19.23 4.86 10.83
CA GLN A 6 18.60 3.56 10.66
C GLN A 6 19.40 2.47 11.40
N SER A 7 18.69 1.52 12.02
CA SER A 7 19.30 0.35 12.66
C SER A 7 20.04 -0.50 11.62
N ARG A 8 21.22 -1.03 12.00
CA ARG A 8 22.00 -1.95 11.14
C ARG A 8 21.21 -3.19 10.73
N LYS A 9 20.24 -3.62 11.55
CA LYS A 9 19.37 -4.78 11.28
C LYS A 9 18.54 -4.63 10.01
N LEU A 10 18.29 -3.40 9.55
CA LEU A 10 17.45 -3.12 8.39
C LEU A 10 18.25 -2.97 7.08
N GLN A 11 19.59 -3.01 7.11
CA GLN A 11 20.42 -2.73 5.93
C GLN A 11 20.15 -3.65 4.73
N ASN A 12 19.73 -4.89 4.99
CA ASN A 12 19.47 -5.90 3.95
C ASN A 12 17.98 -6.25 3.80
N VAL A 13 17.10 -5.49 4.45
CA VAL A 13 15.65 -5.68 4.29
C VAL A 13 15.23 -5.09 2.95
N ARG A 14 14.71 -5.93 2.06
CA ARG A 14 14.20 -5.52 0.74
C ARG A 14 12.70 -5.81 0.66
N TYR A 15 11.91 -4.77 0.42
CA TYR A 15 10.48 -4.85 0.17
C TYR A 15 10.12 -3.88 -0.94
N ASP A 16 10.25 -4.33 -2.18
CA ASP A 16 10.27 -3.45 -3.36
C ASP A 16 8.88 -3.08 -3.87
N VAL A 17 7.81 -3.63 -3.29
CA VAL A 17 6.42 -3.30 -3.63
C VAL A 17 6.13 -1.79 -3.52
N ARG A 18 6.83 -1.10 -2.60
CA ARG A 18 6.75 0.36 -2.43
C ARG A 18 8.07 1.07 -2.75
N GLY A 19 8.89 0.45 -3.61
CA GLY A 19 10.20 0.96 -4.00
C GLY A 19 10.15 1.99 -5.12
N PRO A 20 11.28 2.22 -5.82
CA PRO A 20 11.42 3.22 -6.89
C PRO A 20 10.39 3.09 -8.02
N ILE A 21 9.92 1.88 -8.31
CA ILE A 21 8.90 1.64 -9.34
C ILE A 21 7.56 2.30 -8.97
N LEU A 22 7.18 2.25 -7.68
CA LEU A 22 5.97 2.94 -7.21
C LEU A 22 6.12 4.46 -7.33
N VAL A 23 7.30 4.99 -7.02
CA VAL A 23 7.59 6.43 -7.14
C VAL A 23 7.40 6.89 -8.59
N GLU A 24 7.90 6.12 -9.55
CA GLU A 24 7.74 6.44 -10.96
C GLU A 24 6.28 6.29 -11.44
N ALA A 25 5.58 5.25 -11.00
CA ALA A 25 4.15 5.11 -11.29
C ALA A 25 3.34 6.31 -10.75
N GLN A 26 3.64 6.79 -9.55
CA GLN A 26 3.00 7.97 -8.96
C GLN A 26 3.31 9.25 -9.73
N ARG A 27 4.54 9.41 -10.24
CA ARG A 27 4.90 10.53 -11.11
C ARG A 27 4.05 10.54 -12.38
N LEU A 28 3.92 9.38 -13.04
CA LEU A 28 3.10 9.23 -14.25
C LEU A 28 1.62 9.49 -13.97
N GLU A 29 1.09 8.98 -12.83
CA GLU A 29 -0.28 9.27 -12.40
C GLU A 29 -0.51 10.78 -12.18
N ALA A 30 0.46 11.48 -11.57
CA ALA A 30 0.39 12.94 -11.34
C ALA A 30 0.45 13.75 -12.66
N GLU A 31 1.08 13.20 -13.70
CA GLU A 31 1.07 13.75 -15.06
C GLU A 31 -0.23 13.45 -15.83
N GLY A 32 -1.17 12.72 -15.22
CA GLY A 32 -2.47 12.39 -15.80
C GLY A 32 -2.49 11.07 -16.56
N HIS A 33 -1.42 10.28 -16.52
CA HIS A 33 -1.43 8.95 -17.12
C HIS A 33 -2.24 7.97 -16.26
N HIS A 34 -3.07 7.17 -16.94
CA HIS A 34 -3.73 6.04 -16.28
C HIS A 34 -2.75 4.86 -16.17
N ILE A 35 -2.46 4.43 -14.94
CA ILE A 35 -1.57 3.29 -14.66
C ILE A 35 -2.40 2.12 -14.14
N LEU A 36 -2.43 1.02 -14.91
CA LEU A 36 -3.06 -0.23 -14.46
C LEU A 36 -2.13 -0.96 -13.48
N LYS A 37 -2.57 -1.07 -12.21
CA LYS A 37 -1.78 -1.61 -11.10
C LYS A 37 -1.90 -3.13 -10.99
N LEU A 38 -1.06 -3.87 -11.72
CA LEU A 38 -0.99 -5.35 -11.65
C LEU A 38 0.08 -5.86 -10.67
N ASN A 39 0.65 -4.97 -9.87
CA ASN A 39 1.81 -5.24 -9.00
C ASN A 39 1.43 -5.65 -7.56
N ILE A 40 0.17 -5.47 -7.15
CA ILE A 40 -0.29 -5.80 -5.79
C ILE A 40 -1.63 -6.54 -5.82
N GLY A 41 -1.78 -7.50 -4.91
CA GLY A 41 -3.05 -8.20 -4.67
C GLY A 41 -4.04 -7.39 -3.83
N ASN A 42 -4.16 -6.09 -4.08
CA ASN A 42 -5.21 -5.29 -3.46
C ASN A 42 -6.48 -5.41 -4.31
N THR A 43 -7.50 -6.07 -3.77
CA THR A 43 -8.70 -6.41 -4.52
C THR A 43 -9.72 -5.26 -4.58
N ALA A 44 -9.69 -4.32 -3.63
CA ALA A 44 -10.68 -3.23 -3.56
C ALA A 44 -10.69 -2.32 -4.80
N PRO A 45 -9.54 -1.89 -5.37
CA PRO A 45 -9.51 -1.14 -6.64
C PRO A 45 -10.10 -1.89 -7.84
N PHE A 46 -10.31 -3.21 -7.73
CA PHE A 46 -10.91 -4.05 -8.75
C PHE A 46 -12.38 -4.41 -8.45
N GLY A 47 -13.01 -3.74 -7.48
CA GLY A 47 -14.44 -3.89 -7.17
C GLY A 47 -14.78 -5.08 -6.27
N PHE A 48 -13.78 -5.68 -5.61
CA PHE A 48 -14.03 -6.70 -4.59
C PHE A 48 -14.20 -6.05 -3.22
N GLU A 49 -15.41 -6.13 -2.70
CA GLU A 49 -15.76 -5.64 -1.37
C GLU A 49 -15.71 -6.76 -0.32
N ALA A 50 -15.53 -6.37 0.94
CA ALA A 50 -15.71 -7.31 2.04
C ALA A 50 -17.19 -7.75 2.12
N PRO A 51 -17.47 -9.04 2.39
CA PRO A 51 -18.83 -9.51 2.61
C PRO A 51 -19.55 -8.72 3.70
N GLU A 52 -20.83 -8.40 3.46
CA GLU A 52 -21.63 -7.57 4.37
C GLU A 52 -21.66 -8.12 5.81
N ALA A 53 -21.76 -9.44 5.97
CA ALA A 53 -21.73 -10.08 7.29
C ALA A 53 -20.45 -9.74 8.08
N ILE A 54 -19.28 -9.70 7.41
CA ILE A 54 -18.00 -9.36 8.06
C ILE A 54 -18.01 -7.89 8.49
N VAL A 55 -18.53 -7.00 7.62
CA VAL A 55 -18.59 -5.56 7.92
C VAL A 55 -19.55 -5.29 9.09
N ALA A 56 -20.72 -5.93 9.09
CA ALA A 56 -21.72 -5.80 10.15
C ALA A 56 -21.16 -6.27 11.50
N ASP A 57 -20.51 -7.44 11.52
CA ASP A 57 -19.89 -7.99 12.74
C ASP A 57 -18.77 -7.09 13.27
N MET A 58 -17.93 -6.55 12.38
CA MET A 58 -16.89 -5.58 12.75
C MET A 58 -17.49 -4.34 13.40
N VAL A 59 -18.52 -3.74 12.78
CA VAL A 59 -19.18 -2.53 13.29
C VAL A 59 -19.82 -2.77 14.65
N HIS A 60 -20.44 -3.93 14.85
CA HIS A 60 -21.05 -4.29 16.14
C HIS A 60 -20.05 -4.35 17.30
N HIS A 61 -18.79 -4.71 17.01
CA HIS A 61 -17.74 -4.88 18.02
C HIS A 61 -16.77 -3.69 18.13
N LEU A 62 -17.02 -2.58 17.42
CA LEU A 62 -16.25 -1.36 17.61
C LEU A 62 -16.59 -0.71 18.97
N PRO A 63 -15.58 -0.26 19.74
CA PRO A 63 -15.78 0.36 21.05
C PRO A 63 -16.37 1.77 20.98
#